data_AF-A0AA96GNT0-F1
#
_entry.id   AF-A0AA96GNT0-F1
#
_cell.length_a   1.000
_cell.length_b   1.000
_cell.length_c   1.000
_cell.angle_alpha   90.00
_cell.angle_beta   90.00
_cell.angle_gamma   90.00
#
_symmetry.space_group_name_H-M   'P 1'
#
loop_
_entity.id
_entity.type
_entity.pdbx_description
1 polymer ?
#
loop_
_entity_poly.entity_id
_entity_poly.type
_entity_poly.pdbx_seq_one_letter_code
_entity_poly.pdbx_strand_id
1 'polypeptide(L)'
;MHSPKGLGAVYGLSAAVLFGVTTPLLKLFLPVYDLLPVAGLLYVGAGLGLGLFEIILSSTGFSAPSQAETPIQKGDTGLLLGIILTGGIVGPLLMLYGLERIPAVVGSLLLNLEAPLTILLAVTLFREHMGKREVGAAMCIFVGAGLLSYGPGAVYYDWLGVISISGACLCWAVDNNLTQRLSLRSPLAVARIKGLSAGGFSLGLSWILGYELQDMTAIALIMVVGFVGYGVSVVLDIYALRILGAAREAAFFATAPFVGALAAVPILGEQWGLAEYLAGAAMAIGVGFLLREHHSHLHVHPGMEHDHVHTHTDPHHQHDHQEDVVGPHAHWHRHLPLQHDHGHMSDLHHRHEH
;
A
#
# COMPACT_ATOMS: atom_id res chain seq x y z
N MET A 1 -12.45 -23.20 -14.34
CA MET A 1 -12.88 -21.79 -14.39
C MET A 1 -12.96 -21.29 -12.97
N HIS A 2 -11.98 -20.49 -12.51
CA HIS A 2 -12.07 -19.85 -11.20
C HIS A 2 -13.17 -18.79 -11.23
N SER A 3 -13.99 -18.70 -10.17
CA SER A 3 -14.92 -17.57 -10.04
C SER A 3 -14.11 -16.27 -9.99
N PRO A 4 -14.62 -15.14 -10.52
CA PRO A 4 -13.91 -13.86 -10.50
C PRO A 4 -13.39 -13.52 -9.09
N LYS A 5 -14.19 -13.79 -8.05
CA LYS A 5 -13.80 -13.59 -6.64
C LYS A 5 -12.62 -14.46 -6.21
N GLY A 6 -12.52 -15.70 -6.69
CA GLY A 6 -11.39 -16.57 -6.39
C GLY A 6 -10.07 -16.05 -6.99
N LEU A 7 -10.13 -15.50 -8.21
CA LEU A 7 -8.97 -14.90 -8.84
C LEU A 7 -8.50 -13.64 -8.10
N GLY A 8 -9.43 -12.77 -7.68
CA GLY A 8 -9.11 -11.59 -6.88
C GLY A 8 -8.43 -11.93 -5.55
N ALA A 9 -8.88 -12.98 -4.86
CA ALA A 9 -8.24 -13.45 -3.63
C ALA A 9 -6.82 -13.96 -3.87
N VAL A 10 -6.58 -14.67 -4.99
CA VAL A 10 -5.23 -15.10 -5.39
C VAL A 10 -4.33 -13.88 -5.60
N TYR A 11 -4.80 -12.84 -6.29
CA TYR A 11 -4.01 -11.63 -6.49
C TYR A 11 -3.70 -10.91 -5.17
N GLY A 12 -4.70 -10.68 -4.31
CA GLY A 12 -4.51 -9.97 -3.05
C GLY A 12 -3.57 -10.71 -2.08
N LEU A 13 -3.74 -12.04 -1.94
CA LEU A 13 -2.82 -12.85 -1.14
C LEU A 13 -1.42 -12.93 -1.75
N SER A 14 -1.31 -12.97 -3.09
CA SER A 14 0.01 -12.95 -3.74
C SER A 14 0.71 -11.61 -3.51
N ALA A 15 0.00 -10.49 -3.63
CA ALA A 15 0.51 -9.17 -3.29
C ALA A 15 1.02 -9.14 -1.85
N ALA A 16 0.19 -9.60 -0.90
CA ALA A 16 0.55 -9.66 0.50
C ALA A 16 1.80 -10.52 0.77
N VAL A 17 1.95 -11.66 0.09
CA VAL A 17 3.14 -12.51 0.21
C VAL A 17 4.38 -11.81 -0.34
N LEU A 18 4.30 -11.24 -1.55
CA LEU A 18 5.43 -10.58 -2.19
C LEU A 18 5.91 -9.38 -1.39
N PHE A 19 4.99 -8.55 -0.88
CA PHE A 19 5.32 -7.42 -0.02
C PHE A 19 5.83 -7.89 1.35
N GLY A 20 5.15 -8.83 2.00
CA GLY A 20 5.48 -9.28 3.34
C GLY A 20 6.90 -9.85 3.45
N VAL A 21 7.33 -10.64 2.47
CA VAL A 21 8.68 -11.23 2.44
C VAL A 21 9.79 -10.16 2.29
N THR A 22 9.47 -8.94 1.83
CA THR A 22 10.48 -7.88 1.67
C THR A 22 11.15 -7.50 2.98
N THR A 23 10.42 -7.46 4.10
CA THR A 23 10.98 -7.03 5.40
C THR A 23 12.16 -7.90 5.81
N PRO A 24 12.05 -9.23 5.95
CA PRO A 24 13.21 -10.05 6.31
C PRO A 24 14.30 -10.06 5.23
N LEU A 25 13.96 -9.95 3.95
CA LEU A 25 14.97 -9.83 2.88
C LEU A 25 15.79 -8.54 3.00
N LEU A 26 15.13 -7.40 3.27
CA LEU A 26 15.80 -6.11 3.43
C LEU A 26 16.73 -6.12 4.64
N LYS A 27 16.33 -6.82 5.71
CA LYS A 27 17.16 -6.93 6.91
C LYS A 27 18.52 -7.61 6.68
N LEU A 28 18.66 -8.46 5.65
CA LEU A 28 19.94 -9.08 5.30
C LEU A 28 21.01 -8.05 4.89
N PHE A 29 20.59 -6.88 4.39
CA PHE A 29 21.47 -5.85 3.86
C PHE A 29 21.90 -4.83 4.93
N LEU A 30 21.09 -4.63 5.97
CA LEU A 30 21.29 -3.56 6.96
C LEU A 30 22.56 -3.69 7.84
N PRO A 31 23.11 -4.89 8.12
CA PRO A 31 24.38 -5.00 8.85
C PRO A 31 25.60 -4.55 8.05
N VAL A 32 25.49 -4.45 6.73
CA VAL A 32 26.64 -4.24 5.82
C VAL A 32 26.54 -2.91 5.07
N TYR A 33 25.33 -2.43 4.83
CA TYR A 33 25.09 -1.29 3.95
C TYR A 33 24.25 -0.20 4.62
N ASP A 34 24.57 1.05 4.31
CA ASP A 34 23.83 2.21 4.82
C ASP A 34 22.36 2.22 4.37
N LEU A 35 21.49 2.79 5.21
CA LEU A 35 20.04 2.78 5.00
C LEU A 35 19.60 3.54 3.74
N LEU A 36 20.28 4.65 3.44
CA LEU A 36 19.92 5.55 2.35
C LEU A 36 20.11 4.94 0.96
N PRO A 37 21.26 4.31 0.61
CA PRO A 37 21.39 3.58 -0.65
C PRO A 37 20.44 2.39 -0.75
N VAL A 38 20.22 1.65 0.36
CA VAL A 38 19.26 0.52 0.37
C VAL A 38 17.84 1.01 0.06
N ALA A 39 17.36 2.07 0.72
CA ALA A 39 16.07 2.68 0.44
C ALA A 39 15.96 3.19 -1.01
N GLY A 40 17.02 3.84 -1.49
CA GLY A 40 17.09 4.36 -2.86
C GLY A 40 16.96 3.26 -3.91
N LEU A 41 17.75 2.20 -3.79
CA LEU A 41 17.71 1.05 -4.71
C LEU A 41 16.39 0.30 -4.67
N LEU A 42 15.79 0.14 -3.48
CA LEU A 42 14.48 -0.49 -3.33
C LEU A 42 13.42 0.25 -4.17
N TYR A 43 13.36 1.58 -4.07
CA TYR A 43 12.36 2.38 -4.77
C TYR A 43 12.67 2.58 -6.25
N VAL A 44 13.95 2.72 -6.63
CA VAL A 44 14.34 2.71 -8.05
C VAL A 44 14.03 1.36 -8.70
N GLY A 45 14.29 0.25 -8.00
CA GLY A 45 13.94 -1.09 -8.46
C GLY A 45 12.45 -1.25 -8.72
N ALA A 46 11.60 -0.77 -7.80
CA ALA A 46 10.16 -0.72 -7.98
C ALA A 46 9.75 0.11 -9.21
N GLY A 47 10.25 1.35 -9.32
CA GLY A 47 9.90 2.27 -10.40
C GLY A 47 10.36 1.79 -11.78
N LEU A 48 11.62 1.36 -11.91
CA LEU A 48 12.16 0.85 -13.17
C LEU A 48 11.50 -0.46 -13.58
N GLY A 49 11.26 -1.35 -12.62
CA GLY A 49 10.62 -2.63 -12.90
C GLY A 49 9.17 -2.48 -13.35
N LEU A 50 8.41 -1.57 -12.74
CA LEU A 50 7.07 -1.20 -13.22
C LEU A 50 7.11 -0.58 -14.63
N GLY A 51 8.08 0.29 -14.90
CA GLY A 51 8.27 0.86 -16.24
C GLY A 51 8.58 -0.20 -17.30
N LEU A 52 9.45 -1.16 -16.96
CA LEU A 52 9.78 -2.28 -17.85
C LEU A 52 8.56 -3.17 -18.10
N PHE A 53 7.78 -3.45 -17.06
CA PHE A 53 6.54 -4.21 -17.18
C PHE A 53 5.55 -3.57 -18.16
N GLU A 54 5.35 -2.24 -18.08
CA GLU A 54 4.49 -1.51 -19.02
C GLU A 54 5.00 -1.56 -20.46
N ILE A 55 6.32 -1.46 -20.67
CA ILE A 55 6.95 -1.56 -22.00
C ILE A 55 6.73 -2.96 -22.59
N ILE A 56 6.89 -4.02 -21.78
CA ILE A 56 6.69 -5.40 -22.23
C ILE A 56 5.23 -5.66 -22.58
N LEU A 57 4.28 -5.20 -21.76
CA LEU A 57 2.85 -5.30 -22.07
C LEU A 57 2.49 -4.58 -23.37
N SER A 58 2.94 -3.33 -23.51
CA SER A 58 2.66 -2.54 -24.70
C SER A 58 3.25 -3.15 -25.98
N SER A 59 4.41 -3.83 -25.88
CA SER A 59 5.05 -4.48 -27.03
C SER A 59 4.43 -5.82 -27.43
N THR A 60 3.63 -6.45 -26.55
CA THR A 60 2.91 -7.69 -26.85
C THR A 60 1.53 -7.47 -27.47
N GLY A 61 1.19 -6.22 -27.81
CA GLY A 61 -0.09 -5.86 -28.44
C GLY A 61 -1.28 -5.79 -27.47
N PHE A 62 -1.04 -5.99 -26.17
CA PHE A 62 -2.02 -5.73 -25.12
C PHE A 62 -1.94 -4.26 -24.71
N SER A 63 -3.08 -3.57 -24.64
CA SER A 63 -3.14 -2.22 -24.07
C SER A 63 -2.64 -2.27 -22.62
N ALA A 64 -1.60 -1.48 -22.32
CA ALA A 64 -1.11 -1.38 -20.95
C ALA A 64 -2.25 -0.90 -20.04
N PRO A 65 -2.40 -1.43 -18.81
CA PRO A 65 -3.48 -1.03 -17.91
C PRO A 65 -3.52 0.48 -17.65
N SER A 66 -2.37 1.16 -17.73
CA SER A 66 -2.26 2.61 -17.57
C SER A 66 -2.75 3.43 -18.76
N GLN A 67 -2.87 2.85 -19.97
CA GLN A 67 -3.41 3.54 -21.14
C GLN A 67 -4.93 3.60 -21.15
N ALA A 68 -5.58 2.67 -20.45
CA ALA A 68 -7.02 2.72 -20.23
C ALA A 68 -7.40 3.77 -19.17
N GLU A 69 -6.48 4.10 -18.26
CA GLU A 69 -6.69 4.94 -17.07
C GLU A 69 -6.40 6.42 -17.33
N THR A 70 -7.03 7.30 -16.54
CA THR A 70 -6.80 8.74 -16.65
C THR A 70 -5.36 9.09 -16.24
N PRO A 71 -4.60 9.83 -17.07
CA PRO A 71 -3.22 10.19 -16.78
C PRO A 71 -3.12 11.20 -15.64
N ILE A 72 -1.94 11.25 -15.02
CA ILE A 72 -1.59 12.24 -14.01
C ILE A 72 -1.61 13.65 -14.63
N GLN A 73 -2.25 14.59 -13.95
CA GLN A 73 -2.39 15.97 -14.39
C GLN A 73 -1.54 16.93 -13.54
N LYS A 74 -1.32 18.15 -14.04
CA LYS A 74 -0.53 19.18 -13.33
C LYS A 74 -1.11 19.55 -11.96
N GLY A 75 -2.44 19.47 -11.81
CA GLY A 75 -3.12 19.72 -10.54
C GLY A 75 -2.79 18.70 -9.45
N ASP A 76 -2.32 17.50 -9.82
CA ASP A 76 -2.04 16.41 -8.90
C ASP A 76 -0.66 16.54 -8.22
N THR A 77 0.16 17.51 -8.66
CA THR A 77 1.57 17.66 -8.24
C THR A 77 1.75 17.81 -6.74
N GLY A 78 0.88 18.56 -6.06
CA GLY A 78 0.94 18.73 -4.61
C GLY A 78 0.67 17.42 -3.85
N LEU A 79 -0.30 16.63 -4.31
CA LEU A 79 -0.60 15.31 -3.73
C LEU A 79 0.54 14.33 -3.97
N LEU A 80 1.06 14.29 -5.20
CA LEU A 80 2.20 13.44 -5.56
C LEU A 80 3.45 13.78 -4.74
N LEU A 81 3.73 15.07 -4.52
CA LEU A 81 4.85 15.47 -3.69
C LEU A 81 4.69 14.95 -2.25
N GLY A 82 3.49 15.04 -1.68
CA GLY A 82 3.20 14.48 -0.35
C GLY A 82 3.41 12.96 -0.30
N ILE A 83 2.91 12.24 -1.30
CA ILE A 83 3.07 10.78 -1.46
C ILE A 83 4.56 10.39 -1.54
N ILE A 84 5.34 11.12 -2.35
CA ILE A 84 6.79 10.87 -2.51
C ILE A 84 7.55 11.14 -1.21
N LEU A 85 7.32 12.28 -0.57
CA LEU A 85 8.05 12.66 0.63
C LEU A 85 7.73 11.73 1.81
N THR A 86 6.45 11.46 2.05
CA THR A 86 6.02 10.66 3.20
C THR A 86 6.23 9.17 2.94
N GLY A 87 5.55 8.59 1.96
CA GLY A 87 5.58 7.16 1.71
C GLY A 87 6.72 6.67 0.83
N GLY A 88 7.40 7.55 0.10
CA GLY A 88 8.54 7.22 -0.74
C GLY A 88 9.90 7.39 -0.08
N ILE A 89 10.06 8.42 0.75
CA ILE A 89 11.37 8.80 1.31
C ILE A 89 11.39 8.56 2.82
N VAL A 90 10.56 9.26 3.59
CA VAL A 90 10.62 9.24 5.07
C VAL A 90 10.19 7.87 5.62
N GLY A 91 9.07 7.32 5.13
CA GLY A 91 8.54 6.04 5.58
C GLY A 91 9.54 4.88 5.44
N PRO A 92 10.09 4.62 4.24
CA PRO A 92 11.10 3.57 4.05
C PRO A 92 12.36 3.77 4.90
N LEU A 93 12.86 5.00 5.03
CA LEU A 93 14.04 5.26 5.87
C LEU A 93 13.77 4.96 7.35
N LEU A 94 12.59 5.36 7.85
CA LEU A 94 12.16 5.01 9.21
C LEU A 94 11.97 3.50 9.37
N MET A 95 11.43 2.80 8.36
CA MET A 95 11.29 1.35 8.40
C MET A 95 12.67 0.68 8.51
N LEU A 96 13.61 1.03 7.63
CA LEU A 96 14.93 0.42 7.61
C LEU A 96 15.71 0.72 8.91
N TYR A 97 15.65 1.96 9.40
CA TYR A 97 16.25 2.33 10.69
C TYR A 97 15.64 1.55 11.86
N GLY A 98 14.32 1.34 11.84
CA GLY A 98 13.66 0.52 12.84
C GLY A 98 14.11 -0.94 12.77
N LEU A 99 14.20 -1.48 11.56
CA LEU A 99 14.54 -2.87 11.29
C LEU A 99 16.00 -3.23 11.60
N GLU A 100 16.90 -2.25 11.59
CA GLU A 100 18.27 -2.38 12.07
C GLU A 100 18.32 -2.63 13.60
N ARG A 101 17.31 -2.15 14.34
CA ARG A 101 17.31 -2.11 15.82
C ARG A 101 16.49 -3.21 16.47
N ILE A 102 15.54 -3.82 15.76
CA ILE A 102 14.63 -4.83 16.31
C ILE A 102 14.57 -6.07 15.41
N PRO A 103 14.18 -7.25 15.93
CA PRO A 103 13.94 -8.45 15.12
C PRO A 103 12.99 -8.18 13.94
N ALA A 104 13.22 -8.81 12.79
CA ALA A 104 12.31 -8.74 11.64
C ALA A 104 10.94 -9.33 11.97
N VAL A 105 10.83 -10.34 12.83
CA VAL A 105 9.55 -10.82 13.37
C VAL A 105 8.75 -9.66 13.98
N VAL A 106 9.40 -8.90 14.86
CA VAL A 106 8.78 -7.76 15.57
C VAL A 106 8.48 -6.62 14.60
N GLY A 107 9.45 -6.25 13.77
CA GLY A 107 9.30 -5.19 12.76
C GLY A 107 8.16 -5.48 11.80
N SER A 108 8.10 -6.70 11.24
CA SER A 108 7.00 -7.14 10.38
C SER A 108 5.66 -7.11 11.10
N LEU A 109 5.54 -7.62 12.33
CA LEU A 109 4.27 -7.54 13.07
C LEU A 109 3.83 -6.10 13.33
N LEU A 110 4.76 -5.20 13.68
CA LEU A 110 4.46 -3.79 13.88
C LEU A 110 3.94 -3.08 12.62
N LEU A 111 4.27 -3.57 11.42
CA LEU A 111 3.70 -3.05 10.17
C LEU A 111 2.17 -3.20 10.09
N ASN A 112 1.55 -4.08 10.91
CA ASN A 112 0.09 -4.12 11.04
C ASN A 112 -0.51 -2.79 11.54
N LEU A 113 0.29 -1.89 12.15
CA LEU A 113 -0.18 -0.57 12.59
C LEU A 113 -0.60 0.34 11.44
N GLU A 114 -0.17 0.09 10.20
CA GLU A 114 -0.49 0.94 9.06
C GLU A 114 -2.00 1.04 8.82
N ALA A 115 -2.71 -0.09 8.81
CA ALA A 115 -4.16 -0.12 8.59
C ALA A 115 -4.95 0.71 9.63
N PRO A 116 -4.82 0.48 10.95
CA PRO A 116 -5.53 1.30 11.94
C PRO A 116 -5.09 2.76 11.94
N LEU A 117 -3.82 3.07 11.66
CA LEU A 117 -3.37 4.46 11.52
C LEU A 117 -3.99 5.14 10.29
N THR A 118 -4.14 4.42 9.18
CA THR A 118 -4.79 4.89 7.96
C THR A 118 -6.26 5.23 8.23
N ILE A 119 -6.98 4.33 8.92
CA ILE A 119 -8.37 4.52 9.32
C ILE A 119 -8.50 5.72 10.28
N LEU A 120 -7.65 5.80 11.31
CA LEU A 120 -7.68 6.90 12.28
C LEU A 120 -7.41 8.26 11.62
N LEU A 121 -6.47 8.33 10.67
CA LEU A 121 -6.22 9.56 9.91
C LEU A 121 -7.43 9.94 9.05
N ALA A 122 -8.07 8.97 8.39
CA ALA A 122 -9.26 9.22 7.60
C ALA A 122 -10.39 9.80 8.47
N VAL A 123 -10.62 9.23 9.64
CA VAL A 123 -11.65 9.64 10.59
C VAL A 123 -11.36 11.01 11.21
N THR A 124 -10.11 11.28 11.57
CA THR A 124 -9.74 12.55 12.21
C THR A 124 -9.68 13.72 11.23
N LEU A 125 -9.16 13.50 10.03
CA LEU A 125 -9.00 14.55 9.02
C LEU A 125 -10.23 14.74 8.13
N PHE A 126 -10.96 13.65 7.83
CA PHE A 126 -12.11 13.68 6.93
C PHE A 126 -13.45 13.48 7.63
N ARG A 127 -13.45 13.26 8.96
CA ARG A 127 -14.66 13.06 9.77
C ARG A 127 -15.51 11.88 9.27
N GLU A 128 -14.87 10.87 8.68
CA GLU A 128 -15.50 9.61 8.34
C GLU A 128 -15.92 8.87 9.62
N HIS A 129 -17.01 8.10 9.55
CA HIS A 129 -17.50 7.34 10.70
C HIS A 129 -16.82 5.98 10.77
N MET A 130 -16.22 5.65 11.92
CA MET A 130 -15.72 4.29 12.16
C MET A 130 -16.84 3.32 12.51
N GLY A 131 -16.86 2.18 11.83
CA GLY A 131 -17.65 1.03 12.22
C GLY A 131 -17.19 0.44 13.57
N LYS A 132 -18.11 -0.20 14.30
CA LYS A 132 -17.77 -0.85 15.58
C LYS A 132 -16.71 -1.94 15.43
N ARG A 133 -16.67 -2.66 14.29
CA ARG A 133 -15.66 -3.71 14.08
C ARG A 133 -14.32 -3.11 13.66
N GLU A 134 -14.29 -1.99 12.95
CA GLU A 134 -13.06 -1.24 12.67
C GLU A 134 -12.40 -0.73 13.95
N VAL A 135 -13.20 -0.20 14.89
CA VAL A 135 -12.70 0.18 16.23
C VAL A 135 -12.16 -1.06 16.96
N GLY A 136 -12.90 -2.17 16.94
CA GLY A 136 -12.46 -3.46 17.47
C GLY A 136 -11.13 -3.93 16.87
N ALA A 137 -11.00 -3.83 15.54
CA ALA A 137 -9.79 -4.18 14.81
C ALA A 137 -8.60 -3.34 15.24
N ALA A 138 -8.78 -2.01 15.25
CA ALA A 138 -7.75 -1.07 15.65
C ALA A 138 -7.29 -1.33 17.09
N MET A 139 -8.21 -1.53 18.04
CA MET A 139 -7.87 -1.86 19.42
C MET A 139 -7.05 -3.15 19.51
N CYS A 140 -7.45 -4.22 18.83
CA CYS A 140 -6.72 -5.49 18.82
C CYS A 140 -5.29 -5.34 18.28
N ILE A 141 -5.12 -4.57 17.19
CA ILE A 141 -3.81 -4.33 16.58
C ILE A 141 -2.92 -3.46 17.49
N PHE A 142 -3.46 -2.38 18.07
CA PHE A 142 -2.71 -1.54 19.02
C PHE A 142 -2.30 -2.29 20.28
N VAL A 143 -3.18 -3.16 20.82
CA VAL A 143 -2.84 -4.03 21.94
C VAL A 143 -1.70 -4.96 21.56
N GLY A 144 -1.74 -5.57 20.37
CA GLY A 144 -0.65 -6.39 19.86
C GLY A 144 0.67 -5.63 19.78
N ALA A 145 0.67 -4.41 19.25
CA ALA A 145 1.87 -3.57 19.17
C ALA A 145 2.39 -3.17 20.56
N GLY A 146 1.49 -2.92 21.51
CA GLY A 146 1.83 -2.67 22.90
C GLY A 146 2.51 -3.87 23.57
N LEU A 147 2.03 -5.09 23.31
CA LEU A 147 2.62 -6.33 23.81
C LEU A 147 4.05 -6.55 23.29
N LEU A 148 4.34 -6.16 22.05
CA LEU A 148 5.70 -6.18 21.50
C LEU A 148 6.60 -5.14 22.18
N SER A 149 6.04 -4.02 22.64
CA SER A 149 6.82 -2.89 23.17
C SER A 149 7.11 -2.99 24.67
N TYR A 150 6.19 -3.60 25.43
CA TYR A 150 6.20 -3.50 26.90
C TYR A 150 5.77 -4.81 27.58
N GLY A 151 6.53 -5.22 28.61
CA GLY A 151 6.19 -6.29 29.54
C GLY A 151 6.20 -5.82 31.00
N PRO A 152 5.57 -6.57 31.93
CA PRO A 152 5.60 -6.23 33.35
C PRO A 152 7.04 -6.11 33.86
N GLY A 153 7.50 -4.88 34.09
CA GLY A 153 8.81 -4.57 34.67
C GLY A 153 9.99 -4.45 33.69
N ALA A 154 9.79 -4.58 32.37
CA ALA A 154 10.86 -4.41 31.37
C ALA A 154 10.36 -3.99 29.98
N VAL A 155 11.22 -3.31 29.23
CA VAL A 155 11.04 -3.04 27.79
C VAL A 155 11.59 -4.23 27.01
N TYR A 156 10.78 -4.83 26.12
CA TYR A 156 11.19 -6.02 25.36
C TYR A 156 12.19 -5.71 24.24
N TYR A 157 11.98 -4.61 23.52
CA TYR A 157 12.78 -4.24 22.33
C TYR A 157 13.17 -2.75 22.33
N ASP A 158 14.17 -2.38 21.52
CA ASP A 158 14.59 -0.99 21.38
C ASP A 158 13.42 -0.09 20.97
N TRP A 159 13.05 0.83 21.87
CA TRP A 159 11.93 1.75 21.67
C TRP A 159 12.16 2.68 20.48
N LEU A 160 13.40 3.02 20.16
CA LEU A 160 13.71 3.78 18.95
C LEU A 160 13.30 2.99 17.72
N GLY A 161 13.60 1.68 17.69
CA GLY A 161 13.20 0.82 16.60
C GLY A 161 11.69 0.71 16.45
N VAL A 162 10.98 0.50 17.56
CA VAL A 162 9.51 0.43 17.57
C VAL A 162 8.88 1.75 17.11
N ILE A 163 9.34 2.89 17.62
CA ILE A 163 8.84 4.21 17.22
C ILE A 163 9.13 4.46 15.74
N SER A 164 10.29 4.06 15.24
CA SER A 164 10.62 4.23 13.82
C SER A 164 9.74 3.37 12.91
N ILE A 165 9.48 2.09 13.22
CA ILE A 165 8.51 1.30 12.44
C ILE A 165 7.09 1.89 12.53
N SER A 166 6.66 2.33 13.72
CA SER A 166 5.35 2.96 13.90
C SER A 166 5.24 4.28 13.11
N GLY A 167 6.32 5.05 13.07
CA GLY A 167 6.45 6.27 12.28
C GLY A 167 6.42 5.98 10.78
N ALA A 168 7.04 4.89 10.32
CA ALA A 168 6.93 4.42 8.94
C ALA A 168 5.47 4.09 8.57
N CYS A 169 4.76 3.37 9.45
CA CYS A 169 3.34 3.08 9.30
C CYS A 169 2.49 4.36 9.22
N LEU A 170 2.81 5.39 10.03
CA LEU A 170 2.13 6.68 9.97
C LEU A 170 2.41 7.41 8.65
N CYS A 171 3.66 7.39 8.16
CA CYS A 171 4.02 7.96 6.87
C CYS A 171 3.26 7.28 5.72
N TRP A 172 3.14 5.94 5.74
CA TRP A 172 2.32 5.22 4.76
C TRP A 172 0.83 5.44 4.94
N ALA A 173 0.34 5.62 6.18
CA ALA A 173 -1.04 6.00 6.41
C ALA A 173 -1.38 7.36 5.78
N VAL A 174 -0.48 8.35 5.88
CA VAL A 174 -0.62 9.64 5.18
C VAL A 174 -0.59 9.44 3.67
N ASP A 175 0.39 8.69 3.16
CA ASP A 175 0.51 8.37 1.74
C ASP A 175 -0.76 7.72 1.19
N ASN A 176 -1.28 6.67 1.83
CA ASN A 176 -2.49 5.97 1.43
C ASN A 176 -3.69 6.93 1.34
N ASN A 177 -3.86 7.80 2.34
CA ASN A 177 -4.92 8.82 2.35
C ASN A 177 -4.76 9.89 1.24
N LEU A 178 -3.53 10.20 0.83
CA LEU A 178 -3.25 11.09 -0.30
C LEU A 178 -3.45 10.38 -1.64
N THR A 179 -2.98 9.13 -1.75
CA THR A 179 -3.11 8.27 -2.93
C THR A 179 -4.57 7.95 -3.23
N GLN A 180 -5.42 7.77 -2.21
CA GLN A 180 -6.88 7.65 -2.39
C GLN A 180 -7.49 8.86 -3.11
N ARG A 181 -6.93 10.07 -2.96
CA ARG A 181 -7.41 11.26 -3.71
C ARG A 181 -7.01 11.25 -5.18
N LEU A 182 -6.13 10.34 -5.57
CA LEU A 182 -5.74 10.07 -6.95
C LEU A 182 -6.39 8.77 -7.46
N SER A 183 -7.46 8.28 -6.83
CA SER A 183 -8.12 7.01 -7.19
C SER A 183 -8.60 6.93 -8.64
N LEU A 184 -8.91 8.08 -9.26
CA LEU A 184 -9.31 8.16 -10.67
C LEU A 184 -8.11 8.17 -11.64
N ARG A 185 -6.89 8.33 -11.12
CA ARG A 185 -5.67 8.33 -11.91
C ARG A 185 -5.10 6.92 -12.00
N SER A 186 -4.28 6.69 -13.02
CA SER A 186 -3.54 5.45 -13.17
C SER A 186 -2.69 5.11 -11.92
N PRO A 187 -3.03 4.05 -11.16
CA PRO A 187 -2.31 3.69 -9.94
C PRO A 187 -0.88 3.21 -10.24
N LEU A 188 -0.66 2.57 -11.40
CA LEU A 188 0.67 2.20 -11.88
C LEU A 188 1.55 3.43 -12.14
N ALA A 189 0.97 4.50 -12.71
CA ALA A 189 1.71 5.73 -12.95
C ALA A 189 2.11 6.42 -11.64
N VAL A 190 1.20 6.46 -10.64
CA VAL A 190 1.50 6.99 -9.30
C VAL A 190 2.65 6.20 -8.66
N ALA A 191 2.55 4.87 -8.63
CA ALA A 191 3.57 3.99 -8.04
C ALA A 191 4.93 4.13 -8.73
N ARG A 192 4.95 4.20 -10.07
CA ARG A 192 6.19 4.40 -10.85
C ARG A 192 6.84 5.75 -10.56
N ILE A 193 6.06 6.84 -10.61
CA ILE A 193 6.58 8.18 -10.31
C ILE A 193 7.12 8.22 -8.89
N LYS A 194 6.36 7.69 -7.92
CA LYS A 194 6.79 7.57 -6.52
C LYS A 194 8.11 6.81 -6.41
N GLY A 195 8.22 5.64 -7.03
CA GLY A 195 9.42 4.80 -7.06
C GLY A 195 10.64 5.54 -7.61
N LEU A 196 10.53 6.06 -8.83
CA LEU A 196 11.65 6.73 -9.50
C LEU A 196 12.07 8.03 -8.81
N SER A 197 11.12 8.85 -8.38
CA SER A 197 11.42 10.12 -7.73
C SER A 197 12.01 9.93 -6.33
N ALA A 198 11.40 9.08 -5.49
CA ALA A 198 11.91 8.82 -4.14
C ALA A 198 13.25 8.06 -4.17
N GLY A 199 13.35 7.07 -5.04
CA GLY A 199 14.57 6.30 -5.22
C GLY A 199 15.71 7.17 -5.76
N GLY A 200 15.44 7.96 -6.81
CA GLY A 200 16.41 8.90 -7.37
C GLY A 200 16.86 9.97 -6.37
N PHE A 201 15.93 10.51 -5.58
CA PHE A 201 16.27 11.44 -4.49
C PHE A 201 17.19 10.79 -3.46
N SER A 202 16.85 9.60 -2.98
CA SER A 202 17.61 8.91 -1.93
C SER A 202 19.01 8.50 -2.43
N LEU A 203 19.13 8.01 -3.67
CA LEU A 203 20.43 7.71 -4.28
C LEU A 203 21.25 8.97 -4.55
N GLY A 204 20.62 10.06 -4.99
CA GLY A 204 21.28 11.35 -5.17
C GLY A 204 21.84 11.89 -3.86
N LEU A 205 21.04 11.83 -2.79
CA LEU A 205 21.49 12.21 -1.45
C LEU A 205 22.58 11.25 -0.93
N SER A 206 22.47 9.96 -1.21
CA SER A 206 23.49 8.96 -0.87
C SER A 206 24.84 9.29 -1.50
N TRP A 207 24.83 9.68 -2.77
CA TRP A 207 26.03 10.10 -3.48
C TRP A 207 26.62 11.39 -2.92
N ILE A 208 25.79 12.39 -2.61
CA ILE A 208 26.23 13.67 -2.00
C ILE A 208 26.87 13.45 -0.62
N LEU A 209 26.33 12.52 0.18
CA LEU A 209 26.84 12.20 1.51
C LEU A 209 28.07 11.26 1.47
N GLY A 210 28.48 10.81 0.29
CA GLY A 210 29.66 9.96 0.13
C GLY A 210 29.44 8.50 0.56
N TYR A 211 28.19 8.03 0.62
CA TYR A 211 27.92 6.61 0.84
C TYR A 211 28.28 5.82 -0.42
N GLU A 212 29.05 4.76 -0.24
CA GLU A 212 29.49 3.90 -1.33
C GLU A 212 28.86 2.51 -1.21
N LEU A 213 28.12 2.13 -2.25
CA LEU A 213 27.62 0.77 -2.41
C LEU A 213 28.21 0.20 -3.71
N GLN A 214 29.34 -0.47 -3.61
CA GLN A 214 30.06 -1.00 -4.78
C GLN A 214 29.75 -2.47 -5.08
N ASP A 215 28.99 -3.13 -4.21
CA ASP A 215 28.59 -4.53 -4.40
C ASP A 215 27.45 -4.63 -5.42
N MET A 216 27.81 -4.98 -6.67
CA MET A 216 26.87 -5.14 -7.77
C MET A 216 25.83 -6.24 -7.52
N THR A 217 26.18 -7.26 -6.73
CA THR A 217 25.24 -8.33 -6.37
C THR A 217 24.19 -7.80 -5.41
N ALA A 218 24.61 -7.07 -4.37
CA ALA A 218 23.67 -6.44 -3.44
C ALA A 218 22.79 -5.41 -4.14
N ILE A 219 23.35 -4.59 -5.03
CA ILE A 219 22.58 -3.65 -5.86
C ILE A 219 21.47 -4.38 -6.61
N ALA A 220 21.83 -5.42 -7.37
CA ALA A 220 20.87 -6.16 -8.17
C ALA A 220 19.80 -6.83 -7.29
N LEU A 221 20.18 -7.45 -6.17
CA LEU A 221 19.24 -8.11 -5.27
C LEU A 221 18.28 -7.12 -4.62
N ILE A 222 18.74 -5.97 -4.12
CA ILE A 222 17.87 -4.94 -3.52
C ILE A 222 16.91 -4.39 -4.57
N MET A 223 17.37 -4.16 -5.80
CA MET A 223 16.50 -3.72 -6.90
C MET A 223 15.44 -4.78 -7.26
N VAL A 224 15.80 -6.07 -7.26
CA VAL A 224 14.85 -7.17 -7.48
C VAL A 224 13.82 -7.25 -6.35
N VAL A 225 14.25 -7.11 -5.09
CA VAL A 225 13.35 -7.04 -3.93
C VAL A 225 12.38 -5.86 -4.08
N GLY A 226 12.87 -4.70 -4.51
CA GLY A 226 12.04 -3.53 -4.81
C GLY A 226 11.05 -3.77 -5.94
N PHE A 227 11.51 -4.31 -7.06
CA PHE A 227 10.64 -4.63 -8.18
C PHE A 227 9.54 -5.62 -7.79
N VAL A 228 9.88 -6.73 -7.16
CA VAL A 228 8.92 -7.80 -6.86
C VAL A 228 7.99 -7.38 -5.72
N GLY A 229 8.55 -6.87 -4.63
CA GLY A 229 7.81 -6.61 -3.40
C GLY A 229 7.09 -5.27 -3.36
N TYR A 230 7.59 -4.24 -4.05
CA TYR A 230 6.97 -2.91 -4.10
C TYR A 230 6.40 -2.55 -5.49
N GLY A 231 6.86 -3.22 -6.55
CA GLY A 231 6.32 -3.07 -7.90
C GLY A 231 5.23 -4.09 -8.21
N VAL A 232 5.61 -5.35 -8.44
CA VAL A 232 4.69 -6.44 -8.81
C VAL A 232 3.58 -6.62 -7.77
N SER A 233 3.92 -6.55 -6.48
CA SER A 233 2.93 -6.57 -5.40
C SER A 233 1.82 -5.53 -5.63
N VAL A 234 2.18 -4.26 -5.88
CA VAL A 234 1.21 -3.18 -6.13
C VAL A 234 0.36 -3.46 -7.36
N VAL A 235 0.94 -4.03 -8.42
CA VAL A 235 0.17 -4.41 -9.61
C VAL A 235 -0.90 -5.45 -9.26
N LEU A 236 -0.52 -6.51 -8.53
CA LEU A 236 -1.44 -7.56 -8.11
C LEU A 236 -2.50 -7.01 -7.17
N ASP A 237 -2.11 -6.10 -6.29
CA ASP A 237 -2.99 -5.41 -5.36
C ASP A 237 -4.08 -4.61 -6.08
N ILE A 238 -3.70 -3.82 -7.09
CA ILE A 238 -4.64 -3.08 -7.94
C ILE A 238 -5.63 -4.04 -8.63
N TYR A 239 -5.17 -5.17 -9.15
CA TYR A 239 -6.05 -6.17 -9.75
C TYR A 239 -7.00 -6.80 -8.72
N ALA A 240 -6.51 -7.09 -7.51
CA ALA A 240 -7.32 -7.60 -6.41
C ALA A 240 -8.40 -6.59 -6.01
N LEU A 241 -8.03 -5.31 -5.86
CA LEU A 241 -8.94 -4.21 -5.53
C LEU A 241 -10.05 -4.07 -6.57
N ARG A 242 -9.73 -4.14 -7.87
CA ARG A 242 -10.73 -4.07 -8.95
C ARG A 242 -11.72 -5.23 -8.94
N ILE A 243 -11.30 -6.42 -8.52
CA ILE A 243 -12.14 -7.63 -8.53
C ILE A 243 -12.94 -7.78 -7.23
N LEU A 244 -12.34 -7.41 -6.09
CA LEU A 244 -12.89 -7.67 -4.75
C LEU A 244 -13.54 -6.44 -4.11
N GLY A 245 -13.16 -5.24 -4.54
CA GLY A 245 -13.44 -3.97 -3.88
C GLY A 245 -12.40 -3.63 -2.80
N ALA A 246 -12.23 -2.32 -2.54
CA ALA A 246 -11.18 -1.78 -1.68
C ALA A 246 -11.17 -2.39 -0.26
N ALA A 247 -12.33 -2.50 0.39
CA ALA A 247 -12.40 -3.01 1.76
C ALA A 247 -11.93 -4.47 1.89
N ARG A 248 -12.26 -5.32 0.90
CA ARG A 248 -11.84 -6.74 0.92
C ARG A 248 -10.39 -6.91 0.53
N GLU A 249 -9.93 -6.19 -0.48
CA GLU A 249 -8.52 -6.22 -0.86
C GLU A 249 -7.66 -5.75 0.31
N ALA A 250 -7.94 -4.58 0.91
CA ALA A 250 -7.14 -4.06 2.03
C ALA A 250 -7.03 -5.05 3.20
N ALA A 251 -8.09 -5.83 3.43
CA ALA A 251 -8.10 -6.88 4.44
C ALA A 251 -7.27 -8.11 4.04
N PHE A 252 -7.18 -8.45 2.74
CA PHE A 252 -6.19 -9.43 2.25
C PHE A 252 -4.77 -8.90 2.36
N PHE A 253 -4.52 -7.65 1.96
CA PHE A 253 -3.18 -7.05 2.01
C PHE A 253 -2.67 -6.89 3.45
N ALA A 254 -3.57 -6.66 4.42
CA ALA A 254 -3.27 -6.67 5.86
C ALA A 254 -2.72 -8.03 6.38
N THR A 255 -2.70 -9.09 5.55
CA THR A 255 -2.01 -10.34 5.90
C THR A 255 -0.49 -10.29 5.67
N ALA A 256 0.02 -9.31 4.90
CA ALA A 256 1.43 -9.19 4.53
C ALA A 256 2.39 -9.10 5.73
N PRO A 257 2.11 -8.30 6.79
CA PRO A 257 2.89 -8.28 8.02
C PRO A 257 3.14 -9.66 8.64
N PHE A 258 2.13 -10.55 8.64
CA PHE A 258 2.27 -11.90 9.16
C PHE A 258 3.16 -12.77 8.28
N VAL A 259 3.07 -12.61 6.96
CA VAL A 259 3.97 -13.31 6.04
C VAL A 259 5.42 -12.92 6.30
N GLY A 260 5.71 -11.62 6.48
CA GLY A 260 7.05 -11.15 6.82
C GLY A 260 7.57 -11.74 8.13
N ALA A 261 6.73 -11.76 9.17
CA ALA A 261 7.09 -12.32 10.46
C ALA A 261 7.33 -13.84 10.41
N LEU A 262 6.57 -14.57 9.60
CA LEU A 262 6.78 -16.01 9.38
C LEU A 262 8.04 -16.26 8.53
N ALA A 263 8.28 -15.46 7.50
CA ALA A 263 9.44 -15.59 6.61
C ALA A 263 10.76 -15.21 7.29
N ALA A 264 10.74 -14.37 8.33
CA ALA A 264 11.92 -14.04 9.13
C ALA A 264 12.57 -15.28 9.77
N VAL A 265 11.80 -16.32 10.10
CA VAL A 265 12.33 -17.55 10.71
C VAL A 265 13.27 -18.31 9.76
N PRO A 266 12.85 -18.75 8.56
CA PRO A 266 13.75 -19.45 7.64
C PRO A 266 14.81 -18.55 6.99
N ILE A 267 14.55 -17.24 6.82
CA ILE A 267 15.48 -16.33 6.13
C ILE A 267 16.59 -15.85 7.08
N LEU A 268 16.25 -15.50 8.32
CA LEU A 268 17.16 -14.86 9.27
C LEU A 268 17.50 -15.75 10.47
N GLY A 269 16.83 -16.89 10.64
CA GLY A 269 16.98 -17.74 11.82
C GLY A 269 16.36 -17.14 13.09
N GLU A 270 15.49 -16.13 12.96
CA GLU A 270 14.81 -15.51 14.10
C GLU A 270 13.79 -16.48 14.74
N GLN A 271 13.48 -16.27 16.01
CA GLN A 271 12.55 -17.11 16.76
C GLN A 271 11.38 -16.30 17.29
N TRP A 272 10.24 -16.95 17.46
CA TRP A 272 9.05 -16.36 18.07
C TRP A 272 9.07 -16.65 19.58
N GLY A 273 9.07 -15.60 20.38
CA GLY A 273 8.83 -15.68 21.81
C GLY A 273 7.33 -15.58 22.13
N LEU A 274 7.02 -15.68 23.42
CA LEU A 274 5.63 -15.63 23.89
C LEU A 274 4.96 -14.28 23.56
N ALA A 275 5.69 -13.17 23.66
CA ALA A 275 5.15 -11.85 23.34
C ALA A 275 4.77 -11.74 21.86
N GLU A 276 5.60 -12.27 20.95
CA GLU A 276 5.35 -12.28 19.50
C GLU A 276 4.14 -13.14 19.16
N TYR A 277 3.99 -14.31 19.80
CA TYR A 277 2.81 -15.15 19.61
C TYR A 277 1.52 -14.47 20.07
N LEU A 278 1.54 -13.85 21.26
CA LEU A 278 0.37 -13.15 21.80
C LEU A 278 0.03 -11.91 20.97
N ALA A 279 1.04 -11.14 20.58
CA ALA A 279 0.88 -9.98 19.71
C ALA A 279 0.35 -10.36 18.33
N GLY A 280 0.96 -11.36 17.69
CA GLY A 280 0.53 -11.89 16.40
C GLY A 280 -0.91 -12.42 16.45
N ALA A 281 -1.29 -13.12 17.52
CA ALA A 281 -2.67 -13.58 17.71
C ALA A 281 -3.65 -12.41 17.87
N ALA A 282 -3.32 -11.41 18.69
CA ALA A 282 -4.15 -10.22 18.86
C ALA A 282 -4.33 -9.44 17.55
N MET A 283 -3.24 -9.20 16.81
CA MET A 283 -3.27 -8.53 15.51
C MET A 283 -4.07 -9.34 14.48
N ALA A 284 -3.92 -10.66 14.44
CA ALA A 284 -4.67 -11.52 13.52
C ALA A 284 -6.17 -11.51 13.81
N ILE A 285 -6.58 -11.44 15.09
CA ILE A 285 -7.99 -11.21 15.46
C ILE A 285 -8.46 -9.85 14.92
N GLY A 286 -7.63 -8.82 15.04
CA GLY A 286 -7.94 -7.49 14.52
C GLY A 286 -8.13 -7.48 13.00
N VAL A 287 -7.22 -8.09 12.24
CA VAL A 287 -7.36 -8.28 10.79
C VAL A 287 -8.59 -9.14 10.45
N GLY A 288 -8.91 -10.14 11.28
CA GLY A 288 -10.13 -10.92 11.18
C GLY A 288 -11.41 -10.09 11.34
N PHE A 289 -11.40 -9.02 12.15
CA PHE A 289 -12.51 -8.08 12.21
C PHE A 289 -12.63 -7.22 10.95
N LEU A 290 -11.50 -6.74 10.39
CA LEU A 290 -11.50 -6.01 9.12
C LEU A 290 -12.06 -6.87 7.98
N LEU A 291 -11.67 -8.15 7.90
CA LEU A 291 -12.15 -9.10 6.88
C LEU A 291 -13.67 -9.33 6.93
N ARG A 292 -14.31 -9.11 8.08
CA ARG A 292 -15.74 -9.35 8.30
C ARG A 292 -16.56 -8.07 8.18
N GLU A 293 -15.96 -6.92 7.93
CA GLU A 293 -16.69 -5.67 7.82
C GLU A 293 -17.50 -5.61 6.51
N HIS A 294 -18.74 -5.15 6.63
CA HIS A 294 -19.67 -4.99 5.51
C HIS A 294 -20.35 -3.64 5.65
N HIS A 295 -19.74 -2.61 5.07
CA HIS A 295 -20.36 -1.30 4.96
C HIS A 295 -21.13 -1.22 3.65
N SER A 296 -22.45 -1.38 3.68
CA SER A 296 -23.36 -0.94 2.60
C SER A 296 -24.26 0.15 3.16
N HIS A 297 -24.25 1.31 2.52
CA HIS A 297 -25.08 2.45 2.90
C HIS A 297 -25.76 3.03 1.66
N LEU A 298 -26.90 3.67 1.88
CA LEU A 298 -27.58 4.42 0.82
C LEU A 298 -26.80 5.71 0.57
N HIS A 299 -26.19 5.81 -0.61
CA HIS A 299 -25.39 6.96 -1.01
C HIS A 299 -26.22 7.92 -1.85
N VAL A 300 -26.08 9.22 -1.59
CA VAL A 300 -26.59 10.30 -2.45
C VAL A 300 -25.40 10.96 -3.10
N HIS A 301 -25.28 10.77 -4.42
CA HIS A 301 -24.22 11.34 -5.23
C HIS A 301 -24.66 12.72 -5.74
N PRO A 302 -24.03 13.84 -5.31
CA PRO A 302 -24.25 15.12 -5.95
C PRO A 302 -23.66 15.10 -7.37
N GLY A 303 -24.27 15.83 -8.30
CA GLY A 303 -23.75 15.89 -9.67
C GLY A 303 -22.34 16.45 -9.71
N MET A 304 -21.42 15.74 -10.35
CA MET A 304 -19.99 16.06 -10.42
C MET A 304 -19.48 15.90 -11.84
N GLU A 305 -18.57 16.79 -12.25
CA GLU A 305 -17.83 16.67 -13.51
C GLU A 305 -16.40 16.22 -13.22
N HIS A 306 -15.97 15.13 -13.84
CA HIS A 306 -14.60 14.62 -13.72
C HIS A 306 -14.27 13.69 -14.89
N ASP A 307 -13.06 13.13 -14.85
CA ASP A 307 -12.55 12.17 -15.82
C ASP A 307 -12.11 10.90 -15.06
N HIS A 308 -12.67 9.77 -15.45
CA HIS A 308 -12.28 8.43 -14.98
C HIS A 308 -12.73 7.36 -15.99
N VAL A 309 -12.17 6.16 -15.86
CA VAL A 309 -12.54 4.99 -16.68
C VAL A 309 -13.97 4.56 -16.38
N HIS A 310 -14.78 4.41 -17.42
CA HIS A 310 -16.12 3.90 -17.28
C HIS A 310 -16.52 3.02 -18.46
N THR A 311 -17.63 2.31 -18.27
CA THR A 311 -18.35 1.58 -19.33
C THR A 311 -19.82 1.92 -19.22
N HIS A 312 -20.57 1.84 -20.32
CA HIS A 312 -22.00 2.18 -20.33
C HIS A 312 -22.89 1.03 -19.82
N THR A 313 -22.31 0.11 -19.02
CA THR A 313 -23.05 -1.02 -18.44
C THR A 313 -23.76 -0.64 -17.13
N ASP A 314 -23.31 0.44 -16.50
CA ASP A 314 -23.94 1.05 -15.33
C ASP A 314 -24.76 2.28 -15.79
N PRO A 315 -26.02 2.46 -15.35
CA PRO A 315 -26.81 3.67 -15.60
C PRO A 315 -26.12 5.00 -15.25
N HIS A 316 -25.10 5.00 -14.37
CA HIS A 316 -24.31 6.20 -14.04
C HIS A 316 -23.52 6.79 -15.21
N HIS A 317 -23.15 5.96 -16.19
CA HIS A 317 -22.26 6.35 -17.29
C HIS A 317 -22.98 6.36 -18.62
N GLN A 318 -24.25 6.76 -18.63
CA GLN A 318 -25.01 6.99 -19.86
C GLN A 318 -24.81 8.43 -20.34
N HIS A 319 -23.87 8.61 -21.26
CA HIS A 319 -23.69 9.84 -22.02
C HIS A 319 -23.34 9.53 -23.47
N ASP A 320 -23.67 10.47 -24.36
CA ASP A 320 -23.45 10.33 -25.79
C ASP A 320 -21.99 10.60 -26.16
N HIS A 321 -21.47 9.78 -27.06
CA HIS A 321 -20.18 10.00 -27.72
C HIS A 321 -20.37 10.58 -29.11
N GLN A 322 -19.40 11.39 -29.57
CA GLN A 322 -19.33 11.79 -30.98
C GLN A 322 -18.88 10.65 -31.91
N GLU A 323 -18.18 9.65 -31.36
CA GLU A 323 -17.69 8.46 -32.07
C GLU A 323 -18.12 7.19 -31.32
N ASP A 324 -18.40 6.09 -32.02
CA ASP A 324 -18.78 4.82 -31.37
C ASP A 324 -17.61 4.23 -30.57
N VAL A 325 -17.65 4.38 -29.24
CA VAL A 325 -16.67 3.78 -28.32
C VAL A 325 -17.20 2.46 -27.78
N VAL A 326 -16.52 1.36 -28.12
CA VAL A 326 -16.86 0.01 -27.64
C VAL A 326 -15.85 -0.44 -26.59
N GLY A 327 -16.29 -0.57 -25.34
CA GLY A 327 -15.47 -1.03 -24.21
C GLY A 327 -15.14 0.06 -23.18
N PRO A 328 -14.28 -0.25 -22.19
CA PRO A 328 -13.87 0.70 -21.15
C PRO A 328 -13.04 1.85 -21.73
N HIS A 329 -13.33 3.07 -21.30
CA HIS A 329 -12.65 4.28 -21.79
C HIS A 329 -12.71 5.39 -20.74
N ALA A 330 -11.83 6.40 -20.87
CA ALA A 330 -11.73 7.54 -19.95
C ALA A 330 -11.73 8.86 -20.71
N HIS A 331 -12.50 9.82 -20.21
CA HIS A 331 -12.56 11.21 -20.66
C HIS A 331 -13.44 12.02 -19.70
N TRP A 332 -13.40 13.34 -19.86
CA TRP A 332 -14.22 14.27 -19.11
C TRP A 332 -15.72 14.07 -19.39
N HIS A 333 -16.50 13.78 -18.36
CA HIS A 333 -17.95 13.64 -18.44
C HIS A 333 -18.62 14.09 -17.13
N ARG A 334 -19.95 14.19 -17.17
CA ARG A 334 -20.77 14.70 -16.06
C ARG A 334 -21.67 13.61 -15.49
N HIS A 335 -21.59 13.40 -14.19
CA HIS A 335 -22.55 12.63 -13.42
C HIS A 335 -23.75 13.48 -13.04
N LEU A 336 -24.95 12.97 -13.29
CA LEU A 336 -26.17 13.56 -12.75
C LEU A 336 -26.40 13.06 -11.32
N PRO A 337 -27.09 13.82 -10.45
CA PRO A 337 -27.36 13.36 -9.10
C PRO A 337 -28.14 12.04 -9.10
N LEU A 338 -27.64 11.04 -8.37
CA LEU A 338 -28.28 9.73 -8.26
C LEU A 338 -28.20 9.20 -6.82
N GLN A 339 -29.24 8.46 -6.41
CA GLN A 339 -29.29 7.78 -5.13
C GLN A 339 -29.31 6.27 -5.35
N HIS A 340 -28.35 5.55 -4.78
CA HIS A 340 -28.28 4.09 -4.85
C HIS A 340 -27.53 3.49 -3.66
N ASP A 341 -27.71 2.19 -3.41
CA ASP A 341 -27.05 1.44 -2.34
C ASP A 341 -25.85 0.68 -2.91
N HIS A 342 -24.68 0.90 -2.34
CA HIS A 342 -23.49 0.11 -2.61
C HIS A 342 -22.56 0.10 -1.40
N GLY A 343 -21.50 -0.71 -1.47
CA GLY A 343 -20.51 -0.77 -0.41
C GLY A 343 -19.73 0.55 -0.30
N HIS A 344 -19.45 1.03 0.92
CA HIS A 344 -18.68 2.27 1.10
C HIS A 344 -17.28 2.08 0.49
N MET A 345 -16.95 2.86 -0.53
CA MET A 345 -15.60 2.96 -1.09
C MET A 345 -15.06 4.33 -0.66
N SER A 346 -13.83 4.45 -0.18
CA SER A 346 -13.23 5.79 0.05
C SER A 346 -12.56 6.26 -1.24
N ASP A 347 -13.39 6.52 -2.25
CA ASP A 347 -12.94 7.14 -3.50
C ASP A 347 -13.56 8.55 -3.63
N LEU A 348 -13.12 9.29 -4.65
CA LEU A 348 -13.59 10.65 -4.94
C LEU A 348 -15.12 10.78 -5.12
N HIS A 349 -15.82 9.71 -5.53
CA HIS A 349 -17.27 9.70 -5.72
C HIS A 349 -18.03 9.54 -4.40
N HIS A 350 -17.39 8.97 -3.38
CA HIS A 350 -18.06 8.45 -2.19
C HIS A 350 -17.70 9.19 -0.89
N ARG A 351 -17.14 10.40 -0.98
CA ARG A 351 -16.96 11.29 0.17
C ARG A 351 -18.25 12.06 0.43
N HIS A 352 -19.02 11.62 1.41
CA HIS A 352 -20.27 12.26 1.80
C HIS A 352 -20.10 13.07 3.09
N GLU A 353 -20.72 14.26 3.15
CA GLU A 353 -21.14 14.83 4.43
C GLU A 353 -22.33 14.01 4.91
N HIS A 354 -22.21 13.36 6.07
CA HIS A 354 -23.30 12.63 6.72
C HIS A 354 -24.18 13.55 7.57
#